data_AF-A0A956HD03-F1
#
_entry.id   AF-A0A956HD03-F1
#
_cell.length_a   1.000
_cell.length_b   1.000
_cell.length_c   1.000
_cell.angle_alpha   90.00
_cell.angle_beta   90.00
_cell.angle_gamma   90.00
#
_symmetry.space_group_name_H-M   'P 1'
#
loop_
_entity.id
_entity.type
_entity.pdbx_description
1 polymer ?
#
loop_
_entity_poly.entity_id
_entity_poly.type
_entity_poly.pdbx_seq_one_letter_code
_entity_poly.pdbx_strand_id
1 'polypeptide(L)'
;DATDTTGDGDPNPEVPMVGAAFLIDAHEVRVRDYLKFVADPDGPPPLPAGCEWKTSHIPDQWPDQLGENLDYPVRRIDWCDAWAYCAWAGKHLCGLVGGEPASLEQIVDPIANEWYRACTNDSSLVPYPYGETYDPVRCNGEDGVADLLPVGAEGPCEGGYAFLFDMSGNVWEWTNACADGAPPEGDEALRECRRR
;
A
#
# COMPACT_ATOMS: atom_id res chain seq x y z
N ASP A 1 -17.67 0.08 -24.41
CA ASP A 1 -17.35 1.26 -25.24
C ASP A 1 -17.93 2.52 -24.63
N ALA A 2 -17.17 3.13 -23.74
CA ALA A 2 -17.37 4.52 -23.33
C ALA A 2 -16.03 5.21 -23.60
N THR A 3 -16.06 6.13 -24.55
CA THR A 3 -14.92 6.79 -25.17
C THR A 3 -14.40 7.93 -24.30
N ASP A 4 -13.11 7.83 -23.97
CA ASP A 4 -12.22 8.91 -23.60
C ASP A 4 -12.29 10.06 -24.64
N THR A 5 -12.53 11.29 -24.15
CA THR A 5 -12.62 12.51 -24.99
C THR A 5 -12.06 13.78 -24.32
N THR A 6 -11.17 13.69 -23.34
CA THR A 6 -10.45 14.89 -22.86
C THR A 6 -8.97 14.74 -23.13
N GLY A 7 -8.59 15.05 -24.38
CA GLY A 7 -7.20 15.22 -24.77
C GLY A 7 -6.58 16.47 -24.13
N ASP A 8 -6.25 16.37 -22.85
CA ASP A 8 -5.49 17.36 -22.07
C ASP A 8 -4.16 16.81 -21.54
N GLY A 9 -3.65 15.67 -22.03
CA GLY A 9 -2.25 15.30 -21.82
C GLY A 9 -1.80 15.29 -20.36
N ASP A 10 -2.68 14.85 -19.46
CA ASP A 10 -2.42 14.74 -18.02
C ASP A 10 -1.38 13.63 -17.75
N PRO A 11 -0.22 13.91 -17.13
CA PRO A 11 0.86 12.94 -16.94
C PRO A 11 0.65 12.03 -15.72
N ASN A 12 -0.58 11.69 -15.36
CA ASN A 12 -0.83 10.79 -14.24
C ASN A 12 -1.13 9.36 -14.75
N PRO A 13 -0.12 8.47 -14.91
CA PRO A 13 -0.39 7.05 -15.01
C PRO A 13 -0.68 6.59 -13.58
N GLU A 14 -1.91 6.78 -13.12
CA GLU A 14 -2.36 6.29 -11.82
C GLU A 14 -1.94 4.83 -11.66
N VAL A 15 -1.51 4.46 -10.45
CA VAL A 15 -1.35 3.04 -10.10
C VAL A 15 -2.72 2.38 -10.36
N PRO A 16 -2.80 1.37 -11.24
CA PRO A 16 -4.08 0.75 -11.54
C PRO A 16 -4.71 0.25 -10.25
N MET A 17 -5.99 0.51 -10.06
CA MET A 17 -6.74 0.07 -8.89
C MET A 17 -7.71 -1.05 -9.25
N VAL A 18 -7.95 -1.94 -8.30
CA VAL A 18 -8.84 -3.09 -8.42
C VAL A 18 -9.81 -3.12 -7.23
N GLY A 19 -10.91 -3.86 -7.36
CA GLY A 19 -11.90 -4.01 -6.29
C GLY A 19 -13.33 -3.83 -6.77
N ALA A 20 -14.26 -3.86 -5.83
CA ALA A 20 -15.70 -3.77 -6.10
C ALA A 20 -16.40 -2.76 -5.17
N ALA A 21 -16.41 -3.02 -3.86
CA ALA A 21 -17.04 -2.13 -2.87
C ALA A 21 -16.20 -0.88 -2.56
N PHE A 22 -14.89 -1.01 -2.70
CA PHE A 22 -13.87 0.03 -2.64
C PHE A 22 -12.81 -0.31 -3.70
N LEU A 23 -11.91 0.63 -3.96
CA LEU A 23 -10.77 0.43 -4.83
C LEU A 23 -9.49 0.40 -4.00
N ILE A 24 -8.57 -0.48 -4.36
CA ILE A 24 -7.23 -0.60 -3.79
C ILE A 24 -6.21 -0.64 -4.93
N ASP A 25 -5.01 -0.10 -4.70
CA ASP A 25 -3.92 -0.20 -5.66
C ASP A 25 -3.62 -1.67 -5.97
N ALA A 26 -3.46 -1.98 -7.25
CA ALA A 26 -3.24 -3.34 -7.75
C ALA A 26 -1.91 -3.95 -7.29
N HIS A 27 -1.01 -3.13 -6.76
CA HIS A 27 0.31 -3.53 -6.29
C HIS A 27 0.85 -2.44 -5.36
N GLU A 28 1.97 -2.67 -4.66
CA GLU A 28 2.52 -1.64 -3.78
C GLU A 28 2.99 -0.41 -4.57
N VAL A 29 3.08 0.75 -3.92
CA VAL A 29 3.57 1.97 -4.56
C VAL A 29 5.00 1.78 -5.04
N ARG A 30 5.25 1.99 -6.33
CA ARG A 30 6.60 1.87 -6.91
C ARG A 30 7.45 3.09 -6.59
N VAL A 31 8.77 2.91 -6.58
CA VAL A 31 9.76 4.01 -6.49
C VAL A 31 9.48 5.08 -7.56
N ARG A 32 9.18 4.71 -8.80
CA ARG A 32 8.85 5.68 -9.88
C ARG A 32 7.59 6.50 -9.63
N ASP A 33 6.62 5.98 -8.89
CA ASP A 33 5.37 6.68 -8.60
C ASP A 33 5.54 7.61 -7.41
N TYR A 34 6.22 7.14 -6.36
CA TYR A 34 6.59 7.98 -5.22
C TYR A 34 7.55 9.12 -5.62
N LEU A 35 8.40 8.90 -6.64
CA LEU A 35 9.25 9.95 -7.20
C LEU A 35 8.45 11.16 -7.71
N LYS A 36 7.24 10.95 -8.25
CA LYS A 36 6.38 12.05 -8.70
C LYS A 36 5.91 12.91 -7.53
N PHE A 37 5.48 12.26 -6.45
CA PHE A 37 5.07 12.92 -5.22
C PHE A 37 6.18 13.79 -4.62
N VAL A 38 7.40 13.26 -4.49
CA VAL A 38 8.52 14.03 -3.92
C VAL A 38 9.04 15.13 -4.85
N ALA A 39 8.78 15.02 -6.17
CA ALA A 39 9.16 16.01 -7.16
C ALA A 39 8.08 17.08 -7.39
N ASP A 40 6.89 16.90 -6.80
CA ASP A 40 5.78 17.82 -6.97
C ASP A 40 6.09 19.18 -6.31
N PRO A 41 6.11 20.29 -7.08
CA PRO A 41 6.38 21.61 -6.52
C PRO A 41 5.28 22.13 -5.58
N ASP A 42 4.05 21.62 -5.69
CA ASP A 42 2.95 21.99 -4.79
C ASP A 42 3.11 21.31 -3.42
N GLY A 43 3.90 20.23 -3.36
CA GLY A 43 4.24 19.51 -2.14
C GLY A 43 3.10 18.65 -1.58
N PRO A 44 3.28 18.09 -0.38
CA PRO A 44 2.26 17.26 0.26
C PRO A 44 1.05 18.10 0.70
N PRO A 45 -0.13 17.48 0.81
CA PRO A 45 -1.25 18.11 1.50
C PRO A 45 -0.92 18.37 2.99
N PRO A 46 -1.71 19.21 3.69
CA PRO A 46 -1.57 19.36 5.14
C PRO A 46 -1.64 18.00 5.85
N LEU A 47 -0.63 17.72 6.69
CA LEU A 47 -0.53 16.46 7.41
C LEU A 47 -1.54 16.36 8.56
N PRO A 48 -1.95 15.15 8.95
CA PRO A 48 -2.86 14.94 10.07
C PRO A 48 -2.16 15.25 11.40
N ALA A 49 -2.96 15.44 12.44
CA ALA A 49 -2.45 15.58 13.81
C ALA A 49 -1.65 14.34 14.22
N GLY A 50 -0.47 14.52 14.80
CA GLY A 50 0.50 13.45 15.10
C GLY A 50 1.62 13.32 14.05
N CYS A 51 1.50 13.96 12.90
CA CYS A 51 2.51 14.00 11.85
C CYS A 51 3.21 15.36 11.71
N GLU A 52 3.01 16.30 12.63
CA GLU A 52 3.53 17.69 12.51
C GLU A 52 5.05 17.78 12.54
N TRP A 53 5.72 16.76 13.08
CA TRP A 53 7.17 16.66 13.09
C TRP A 53 7.78 16.34 11.72
N LYS A 54 6.96 15.85 10.78
CA LYS A 54 7.39 15.40 9.47
C LYS A 54 7.54 16.59 8.53
N THR A 55 8.80 16.92 8.25
CA THR A 55 9.18 18.09 7.42
C THR A 55 9.78 17.71 6.07
N SER A 56 10.07 16.43 5.85
CA SER A 56 10.61 15.87 4.61
C SER A 56 9.94 14.55 4.33
N HIS A 57 9.59 14.34 3.07
CA HIS A 57 9.03 13.09 2.54
C HIS A 57 10.01 12.33 1.64
N ILE A 58 11.29 12.70 1.69
CA ILE A 58 12.34 11.92 1.03
C ILE A 58 12.56 10.64 1.85
N PRO A 59 12.39 9.44 1.25
CA PRO A 59 12.61 8.18 1.96
C PRO A 59 14.06 8.03 2.44
N ASP A 60 14.29 7.24 3.48
CA ASP A 60 15.66 6.89 3.84
C ASP A 60 16.31 6.07 2.72
N GLN A 61 17.62 6.29 2.51
CA GLN A 61 18.38 5.67 1.41
C GLN A 61 17.77 5.93 0.02
N TRP A 62 17.11 7.07 -0.19
CA TRP A 62 16.50 7.40 -1.47
C TRP A 62 17.45 7.31 -2.69
N PRO A 63 18.71 7.78 -2.62
CA PRO A 63 19.63 7.61 -3.75
C PRO A 63 19.88 6.15 -4.13
N ASP A 64 19.89 5.23 -3.17
CA ASP A 64 20.07 3.80 -3.43
C ASP A 64 18.82 3.26 -4.14
N GLN A 65 17.62 3.58 -3.64
CA GLN A 65 16.36 3.18 -4.28
C GLN A 65 16.22 3.72 -5.72
N LEU A 66 16.66 4.96 -5.97
CA LEU A 66 16.68 5.55 -7.31
C LEU A 66 17.73 4.93 -8.25
N GLY A 67 18.80 4.35 -7.70
CA GLY A 67 19.85 3.66 -8.44
C GLY A 67 19.54 2.18 -8.73
N GLU A 68 18.49 1.64 -8.11
CA GLU A 68 17.97 0.28 -8.31
C GLU A 68 16.94 0.23 -9.46
N ASN A 69 16.07 -0.78 -9.47
CA ASN A 69 14.94 -0.86 -10.38
C ASN A 69 13.79 0.03 -9.87
N LEU A 70 13.35 1.00 -10.67
CA LEU A 70 12.28 1.92 -10.27
C LEU A 70 10.88 1.28 -10.19
N ASP A 71 10.75 0.02 -10.63
CA ASP A 71 9.55 -0.80 -10.46
C ASP A 71 9.55 -1.60 -9.15
N TYR A 72 10.59 -1.47 -8.32
CA TYR A 72 10.54 -1.94 -6.94
C TYR A 72 9.56 -1.13 -6.09
N PRO A 73 8.96 -1.75 -5.05
CA PRO A 73 8.15 -1.02 -4.10
C PRO A 73 9.00 0.03 -3.36
N VAL A 74 8.45 1.22 -3.17
CA VAL A 74 9.06 2.25 -2.33
C VAL A 74 9.13 1.72 -0.90
N ARG A 75 10.28 1.93 -0.26
CA ARG A 75 10.54 1.42 1.08
C ARG A 75 11.21 2.48 1.94
N ARG A 76 11.33 2.18 3.24
CA ARG A 76 11.95 3.07 4.23
C ARG A 76 11.27 4.44 4.33
N ILE A 77 9.95 4.39 4.28
CA ILE A 77 9.05 5.50 4.59
C ILE A 77 8.34 5.18 5.90
N ASP A 78 7.94 6.21 6.63
CA ASP A 78 7.09 6.04 7.81
C ASP A 78 5.60 6.11 7.44
N TRP A 79 4.73 6.00 8.44
CA TRP A 79 3.29 6.06 8.23
C TRP A 79 2.84 7.43 7.71
N CYS A 80 3.44 8.53 8.19
CA CYS A 80 3.08 9.88 7.77
C CYS A 80 3.42 10.13 6.30
N ASP A 81 4.53 9.56 5.80
CA ASP A 81 4.86 9.53 4.38
C ASP A 81 3.81 8.79 3.55
N ALA A 82 3.41 7.60 4.00
CA ALA A 82 2.45 6.77 3.30
C ALA A 82 1.08 7.46 3.23
N TRP A 83 0.64 8.06 4.35
CA TRP A 83 -0.58 8.85 4.41
C TRP A 83 -0.51 10.06 3.46
N ALA A 84 0.60 10.82 3.49
CA ALA A 84 0.77 12.00 2.67
C ALA A 84 0.76 11.67 1.17
N TYR A 85 1.42 10.58 0.78
CA TYR A 85 1.40 10.08 -0.60
C TYR A 85 -0.02 9.70 -1.04
N CYS A 86 -0.75 8.93 -0.24
CA CYS A 86 -2.12 8.54 -0.56
C CYS A 86 -3.00 9.78 -0.73
N ALA A 87 -2.95 10.73 0.21
CA ALA A 87 -3.75 11.94 0.16
C ALA A 87 -3.37 12.83 -1.05
N TRP A 88 -2.08 12.96 -1.38
CA TRP A 88 -1.60 13.65 -2.58
C TRP A 88 -2.12 13.01 -3.86
N ALA A 89 -2.15 11.67 -3.91
CA ALA A 89 -2.67 10.90 -5.04
C ALA A 89 -4.22 10.88 -5.12
N GLY A 90 -4.93 11.60 -4.24
CA GLY A 90 -6.40 11.59 -4.18
C GLY A 90 -6.99 10.30 -3.60
N LYS A 91 -6.22 9.56 -2.80
CA LYS A 91 -6.53 8.27 -2.18
C LYS A 91 -6.42 8.34 -0.66
N HIS A 92 -6.51 7.19 0.01
CA HIS A 92 -6.30 7.04 1.45
C HIS A 92 -5.57 5.71 1.75
N LEU A 93 -4.95 5.63 2.94
CA LEU A 93 -4.42 4.35 3.45
C LEU A 93 -5.57 3.43 3.81
N CYS A 94 -5.44 2.14 3.48
CA CYS A 94 -6.46 1.14 3.77
C CYS A 94 -6.83 1.11 5.25
N GLY A 95 -8.08 1.36 5.58
CA GLY A 95 -8.62 1.36 6.94
C GLY A 95 -9.91 0.56 7.00
N LEU A 96 -10.95 1.14 7.60
CA LEU A 96 -12.31 0.72 7.36
C LEU A 96 -12.71 1.04 5.90
N VAL A 97 -13.70 0.34 5.34
CA VAL A 97 -14.28 0.66 4.04
C VAL A 97 -14.73 2.12 4.02
N GLY A 98 -14.11 2.93 3.15
CA GLY A 98 -14.26 4.38 3.12
C GLY A 98 -13.07 5.16 3.70
N GLY A 99 -12.02 4.48 4.14
CA GLY A 99 -10.74 5.06 4.56
C GLY A 99 -10.65 5.53 6.01
N GLU A 100 -11.72 5.38 6.80
CA GLU A 100 -11.71 5.72 8.23
C GLU A 100 -10.75 4.81 9.03
N PRO A 101 -10.19 5.28 10.16
CA PRO A 101 -9.29 4.46 10.97
C PRO A 101 -9.96 3.19 11.49
N ALA A 102 -9.29 2.05 11.36
CA ALA A 102 -9.69 0.78 11.97
C ALA A 102 -8.99 0.55 13.32
N SER A 103 -9.70 -0.01 14.30
CA SER A 103 -9.08 -0.47 15.55
C SER A 103 -8.28 -1.75 15.36
N LEU A 104 -7.42 -2.10 16.32
CA LEU A 104 -6.66 -3.36 16.31
C LEU A 104 -7.56 -4.62 16.27
N GLU A 105 -8.79 -4.54 16.77
CA GLU A 105 -9.75 -5.64 16.70
C GLU A 105 -10.36 -5.79 15.30
N GLN A 106 -10.39 -4.71 14.52
CA GLN A 106 -11.01 -4.65 13.20
C GLN A 106 -10.03 -4.99 12.05
N ILE A 107 -8.75 -5.18 12.34
CA ILE A 107 -7.71 -5.39 11.31
C ILE A 107 -7.86 -6.72 10.56
N VAL A 108 -8.63 -7.65 11.12
CA VAL A 108 -8.98 -8.94 10.53
C VAL A 108 -10.48 -9.02 10.19
N ASP A 109 -11.16 -7.87 10.05
CA ASP A 109 -12.56 -7.83 9.64
C ASP A 109 -12.68 -7.94 8.11
N PRO A 110 -13.20 -9.05 7.57
CA PRO A 110 -13.27 -9.33 6.13
C PRO A 110 -14.35 -8.56 5.40
N ILE A 111 -15.16 -7.79 6.13
CA ILE A 111 -16.23 -6.96 5.57
C ILE A 111 -15.89 -5.49 5.72
N ALA A 112 -15.43 -5.11 6.91
CA ALA A 112 -15.23 -3.72 7.28
C ALA A 112 -13.83 -3.20 6.99
N ASN A 113 -12.77 -4.02 6.94
CA ASN A 113 -11.40 -3.54 6.72
C ASN A 113 -10.96 -3.72 5.26
N GLU A 114 -10.55 -2.64 4.60
CA GLU A 114 -10.20 -2.63 3.17
C GLU A 114 -9.04 -3.57 2.84
N TRP A 115 -7.94 -3.49 3.60
CA TRP A 115 -6.75 -4.31 3.32
C TRP A 115 -7.06 -5.80 3.49
N TYR A 116 -7.68 -6.16 4.63
CA TYR A 116 -7.97 -7.55 4.93
C TYR A 116 -9.00 -8.13 3.97
N ARG A 117 -10.06 -7.39 3.68
CA ARG A 117 -11.09 -7.76 2.71
C ARG A 117 -10.52 -7.98 1.30
N ALA A 118 -9.63 -7.08 0.85
CA ALA A 118 -8.94 -7.22 -0.43
C ALA A 118 -8.01 -8.43 -0.46
N CYS A 119 -7.29 -8.69 0.64
CA CYS A 119 -6.40 -9.84 0.78
C CYS A 119 -7.16 -11.16 0.70
N THR A 120 -8.34 -11.27 1.33
CA THR A 120 -9.06 -12.54 1.51
C THR A 120 -10.23 -12.76 0.55
N ASN A 121 -10.45 -11.89 -0.45
CA ASN A 121 -11.56 -11.97 -1.42
C ASN A 121 -12.95 -11.92 -0.78
N ASP A 122 -13.21 -10.91 0.07
CA ASP A 122 -14.49 -10.77 0.79
C ASP A 122 -14.85 -12.01 1.65
N SER A 123 -13.88 -12.89 1.93
CA SER A 123 -14.05 -14.15 2.65
C SER A 123 -13.35 -14.10 3.99
N SER A 124 -13.97 -14.68 5.02
CA SER A 124 -13.56 -14.41 6.40
C SER A 124 -12.46 -15.29 6.97
N LEU A 125 -11.87 -16.24 6.24
CA LEU A 125 -11.12 -17.33 6.91
C LEU A 125 -9.91 -17.90 6.16
N VAL A 126 -9.51 -17.38 5.00
CA VAL A 126 -8.31 -17.91 4.33
C VAL A 126 -7.04 -17.31 4.96
N PRO A 127 -6.10 -18.13 5.47
CA PRO A 127 -4.87 -17.66 6.11
C PRO A 127 -3.87 -17.04 5.13
N TYR A 128 -4.02 -17.30 3.82
CA TYR A 128 -3.19 -16.74 2.77
C TYR A 128 -4.09 -16.17 1.65
N PRO A 129 -3.65 -15.12 0.93
CA PRO A 129 -4.41 -14.54 -0.17
C PRO A 129 -4.73 -15.56 -1.28
N TYR A 130 -3.89 -16.58 -1.41
CA TYR A 130 -4.00 -17.66 -2.38
C TYR A 130 -4.58 -18.97 -1.82
N GLY A 131 -5.09 -19.00 -0.58
CA GLY A 131 -5.85 -20.12 -0.02
C GLY A 131 -5.44 -20.58 1.37
N GLU A 132 -5.75 -21.85 1.69
CA GLU A 132 -5.66 -22.43 3.04
C GLU A 132 -4.25 -22.93 3.44
N THR A 133 -3.38 -23.16 2.46
CA THR A 133 -2.08 -23.79 2.69
C THR A 133 -0.97 -22.88 2.21
N TYR A 134 0.01 -22.66 3.08
CA TYR A 134 1.21 -21.91 2.74
C TYR A 134 1.92 -22.54 1.55
N ASP A 135 2.30 -21.71 0.59
CA ASP A 135 3.11 -22.11 -0.55
C ASP A 135 4.35 -21.21 -0.63
N PRO A 136 5.55 -21.75 -0.33
CA PRO A 136 6.78 -20.96 -0.23
C PRO A 136 7.26 -20.38 -1.56
N VAL A 137 6.72 -20.83 -2.70
CA VAL A 137 7.08 -20.31 -4.03
C VAL A 137 5.97 -19.49 -4.68
N ARG A 138 4.88 -19.24 -3.95
CA ARG A 138 3.71 -18.54 -4.50
C ARG A 138 3.86 -17.03 -4.49
N CYS A 139 4.53 -16.51 -3.46
CA CYS A 139 4.79 -15.10 -3.23
C CYS A 139 6.23 -14.92 -2.74
N ASN A 140 6.75 -13.70 -2.80
CA ASN A 140 8.07 -13.38 -2.25
C ASN A 140 8.05 -13.27 -0.71
N GLY A 141 7.80 -14.40 -0.05
CA GLY A 141 7.71 -14.52 1.41
C GLY A 141 9.07 -14.70 2.09
N GLU A 142 9.06 -15.16 3.34
CA GLU A 142 10.30 -15.44 4.11
C GLU A 142 11.22 -16.48 3.44
N ASP A 143 10.62 -17.43 2.72
CA ASP A 143 11.33 -18.48 1.98
C ASP A 143 11.68 -18.07 0.52
N GLY A 144 11.44 -16.80 0.16
CA GLY A 144 11.66 -16.26 -1.16
C GLY A 144 13.13 -16.30 -1.61
N VAL A 145 13.35 -16.34 -2.92
CA VAL A 145 14.69 -16.41 -3.54
C VAL A 145 15.42 -15.06 -3.61
N ALA A 146 14.73 -13.95 -3.36
CA ALA A 146 15.26 -12.59 -3.49
C ALA A 146 14.79 -11.68 -2.35
N ASP A 147 15.68 -10.79 -1.88
CA ASP A 147 15.38 -9.85 -0.81
C ASP A 147 14.27 -8.83 -1.17
N LEU A 148 14.06 -8.55 -2.47
CA LEU A 148 13.06 -7.62 -2.99
C LEU A 148 12.80 -7.93 -4.47
N LEU A 149 11.55 -7.84 -4.93
CA LEU A 149 11.17 -8.02 -6.33
C LEU A 149 10.43 -6.78 -6.90
N PRO A 150 10.39 -6.60 -8.24
CA PRO A 150 9.50 -5.63 -8.85
C PRO A 150 8.06 -5.96 -8.48
N VAL A 151 7.24 -4.93 -8.31
CA VAL A 151 5.82 -5.13 -8.01
C VAL A 151 5.14 -5.97 -9.10
N GLY A 152 4.32 -6.93 -8.71
CA GLY A 152 3.63 -7.89 -9.57
C GLY A 152 4.56 -8.86 -10.32
N ALA A 153 5.84 -8.99 -9.94
CA ALA A 153 6.76 -9.88 -10.63
C ALA A 153 6.40 -11.36 -10.45
N GLU A 154 5.92 -11.73 -9.26
CA GLU A 154 5.32 -13.04 -9.01
C GLU A 154 3.86 -12.99 -9.45
N GLY A 155 3.59 -13.14 -10.74
CA GLY A 155 2.22 -13.17 -11.27
C GLY A 155 1.25 -14.14 -10.55
N PRO A 156 1.72 -15.31 -10.05
CA PRO A 156 0.98 -16.16 -9.12
C PRO A 156 0.56 -15.51 -7.79
N CYS A 157 1.30 -14.53 -7.28
CA CYS A 157 1.05 -13.89 -6.01
C CYS A 157 -0.08 -12.88 -6.10
N GLU A 158 -1.31 -13.38 -6.26
CA GLU A 158 -2.52 -12.57 -6.26
C GLU A 158 -3.23 -12.62 -4.91
N GLY A 159 -3.75 -11.46 -4.52
CA GLY A 159 -4.71 -11.24 -3.45
C GLY A 159 -6.09 -11.81 -3.78
N GLY A 160 -7.11 -11.32 -3.09
CA GLY A 160 -8.46 -11.78 -3.27
C GLY A 160 -9.14 -11.32 -4.56
N TYR A 161 -8.64 -10.25 -5.17
CA TYR A 161 -9.15 -9.73 -6.44
C TYR A 161 -8.17 -10.03 -7.57
N ALA A 162 -8.71 -10.29 -8.77
CA ALA A 162 -7.89 -10.47 -9.95
C ALA A 162 -7.01 -9.23 -10.19
N PHE A 163 -5.73 -9.46 -10.46
CA PHE A 163 -4.70 -8.42 -10.65
C PHE A 163 -4.37 -7.60 -9.40
N LEU A 164 -4.79 -8.03 -8.21
CA LEU A 164 -4.25 -7.51 -6.95
C LEU A 164 -3.01 -8.34 -6.61
N PHE A 165 -1.82 -7.77 -6.59
CA PHE A 165 -0.57 -8.49 -6.41
C PHE A 165 0.06 -8.23 -5.04
N ASP A 166 0.94 -9.15 -4.62
CA ASP A 166 1.89 -8.97 -3.52
C ASP A 166 1.30 -8.68 -2.13
N MET A 167 0.00 -8.90 -1.94
CA MET A 167 -0.68 -8.85 -0.63
C MET A 167 -0.11 -9.82 0.42
N SER A 168 0.78 -10.71 0.00
CA SER A 168 1.68 -11.43 0.90
C SER A 168 3.12 -11.39 0.39
N GLY A 169 4.04 -11.06 1.28
CA GLY A 169 5.48 -10.99 0.98
C GLY A 169 5.96 -9.60 0.55
N ASN A 170 7.09 -9.57 -0.14
CA ASN A 170 7.76 -8.38 -0.69
C ASN A 170 8.04 -7.28 0.37
N VAL A 171 7.15 -6.32 0.60
CA VAL A 171 7.29 -5.31 1.66
C VAL A 171 6.12 -5.31 2.63
N TRP A 172 6.34 -4.78 3.83
CA TRP A 172 5.25 -4.48 4.74
C TRP A 172 4.48 -3.24 4.27
N GLU A 173 3.16 -3.31 4.27
CA GLU A 173 2.27 -2.25 3.79
C GLU A 173 1.67 -1.46 4.96
N TRP A 174 1.80 -0.13 4.93
CA TRP A 174 1.17 0.76 5.92
C TRP A 174 -0.35 0.81 5.72
N THR A 175 -1.09 0.77 6.82
CA THR A 175 -2.57 0.84 6.84
C THR A 175 -3.06 1.92 7.79
N ASN A 176 -4.27 2.43 7.59
CA ASN A 176 -4.99 3.30 8.54
C ASN A 176 -5.66 2.45 9.64
N ALA A 177 -4.86 1.60 10.29
CA ALA A 177 -5.32 0.65 11.29
C ALA A 177 -4.33 0.58 12.46
N CYS A 178 -3.99 1.77 12.95
CA CYS A 178 -3.06 2.04 14.04
C CYS A 178 -3.80 2.15 15.38
N ALA A 179 -3.11 1.95 16.50
CA ALA A 179 -3.67 2.11 17.85
C ALA A 179 -4.54 3.38 17.98
N ASP A 180 -5.72 3.24 18.60
CA ASP A 180 -6.73 4.28 18.87
C ASP A 180 -7.06 5.25 17.69
N GLY A 181 -6.75 4.88 16.44
CA GLY A 181 -7.03 5.69 15.26
C GLY A 181 -6.15 6.94 15.10
N ALA A 182 -5.01 7.02 15.80
CA ALA A 182 -4.04 8.10 15.67
C ALA A 182 -2.81 7.64 14.86
N PRO A 183 -2.03 8.57 14.26
CA PRO A 183 -0.73 8.21 13.69
C PRO A 183 0.14 7.50 14.74
N PRO A 184 0.89 6.46 14.35
CA PRO A 184 1.69 5.70 15.30
C PRO A 184 2.84 6.52 15.87
N GLU A 185 2.96 6.55 17.20
CA GLU A 185 4.12 7.09 17.91
C GLU A 185 5.02 5.96 18.43
N GLY A 186 6.28 5.91 17.98
CA GLY A 186 7.27 4.93 18.44
C GLY A 186 7.24 3.55 17.74
N ASP A 187 8.31 2.77 17.92
CA ASP A 187 8.60 1.56 17.11
C ASP A 187 7.59 0.42 17.24
N GLU A 188 6.93 0.25 18.39
CA GLU A 188 5.94 -0.81 18.60
C GLU A 188 4.62 -0.48 17.88
N ALA A 189 4.11 0.75 18.02
CA ALA A 189 2.92 1.21 17.30
C ALA A 189 3.13 1.16 15.77
N LEU A 190 4.36 1.44 15.31
CA LEU A 190 4.74 1.30 13.90
C LEU A 190 4.69 -0.14 13.38
N ARG A 191 4.76 -1.18 14.22
CA ARG A 191 4.56 -2.57 13.78
C ARG A 191 3.09 -2.90 13.62
N GLU A 192 2.24 -2.38 14.51
CA GLU A 192 0.80 -2.63 14.51
C GLU A 192 0.07 -2.01 13.31
N CYS A 193 0.66 -1.00 12.67
CA CYS A 193 0.09 -0.34 11.49
C CYS A 193 0.40 -1.02 10.15
N ARG A 194 1.15 -2.13 10.15
CA ARG A 194 1.63 -2.76 8.91
C ARG A 194 1.07 -4.16 8.66
N ARG A 195 0.82 -4.50 7.40
CA ARG A 195 0.29 -5.80 6.97
C ARG A 195 1.19 -6.43 5.90
N ARG A 196 1.21 -7.76 5.85
CA ARG A 196 1.98 -8.61 4.93
C ARG A 196 1.49 -10.05 5.02
#